data_AF-A0A7C3FX04-F1
#
_entry.id   AF-A0A7C3FX04-F1
#
_cell.length_a   1.000
_cell.length_b   1.000
_cell.length_c   1.000
_cell.angle_alpha   90.00
_cell.angle_beta   90.00
_cell.angle_gamma   90.00
#
_symmetry.space_group_name_H-M   'P 1'
#
loop_
_entity.id
_entity.type
_entity.pdbx_description
1 polymer ?
#
loop_
_entity_poly.entity_id
_entity_poly.type
_entity_poly.pdbx_seq_one_letter_code
_entity_poly.pdbx_strand_id
1 'polypeptide(L)'
;EWAIRDDLNPIAPRVMAVSDPLPLELSNFEGTEWIEAPYFPPDIGKPGSRKVPFTKRLFVERSDFSLKPPKGWKRLEVGKATRLRHAYVVVVERAELDEAGEVKRLVGRVVEGSLGQNPKGLKVQGAVHWVSADHGLPAEFRLVDRLFKVPHPDELEDFLEAYNPESLIVRQGYVEPSVKDDPKETRYQFERLGYFWQDPVDSRPDRLVFVRIVTLKDTWARRREEALKKEPAKKEAKEASPKAGERARPLTPEEAEVYERCQRLGLGEQEAYLVAKEPAIRAYLEEMSAHLPPSAAAPWVVHVLGPWLRRGTNKIPPEALAELIRTVEERKLTARRAKELIEEVQEKGGDLLALTEAEAGSVIVDEAELRALAEAVLAAYPDKVEAYRKGKKGLLGFFIGEAMRKSQGRADPKAIRAVFQVLLDQESSA
;
A
#
# COMPACT_ATOMS: atom_id res chain seq x y z
N GLU A 1 10.60 0.77 8.76
CA GLU A 1 9.47 1.68 8.45
C GLU A 1 8.17 1.42 9.22
N TRP A 2 7.59 0.20 9.23
CA TRP A 2 6.26 0.01 9.86
C TRP A 2 6.22 0.41 11.34
N ALA A 3 7.16 -0.08 12.15
CA ALA A 3 7.19 0.19 13.60
C ALA A 3 7.21 1.70 13.93
N ILE A 4 8.03 2.51 13.23
CA ILE A 4 8.06 3.96 13.45
C ILE A 4 6.80 4.68 12.95
N ARG A 5 6.07 4.14 11.96
CA ARG A 5 4.74 4.67 11.61
C ARG A 5 3.70 4.38 12.70
N ASP A 6 3.83 3.24 13.39
CA ASP A 6 2.93 2.79 14.45
C ASP A 6 3.16 3.60 15.74
N ASP A 7 4.42 3.75 16.15
CA ASP A 7 4.88 4.58 17.28
C ASP A 7 4.45 6.05 17.17
N LEU A 8 4.63 6.66 15.99
CA LEU A 8 4.28 8.07 15.78
C LEU A 8 2.77 8.31 15.60
N ASN A 9 1.99 7.31 15.18
CA ASN A 9 0.56 7.46 14.91
C ASN A 9 -0.27 7.98 16.10
N PRO A 10 -0.12 7.49 17.34
CA PRO A 10 -0.86 8.01 18.49
C PRO A 10 -0.29 9.29 19.10
N ILE A 11 0.95 9.71 18.78
CA ILE A 11 1.61 10.85 19.46
C ILE A 11 1.78 12.09 18.60
N ALA A 12 1.96 11.94 17.28
CA ALA A 12 2.30 13.07 16.40
C ALA A 12 1.06 13.95 16.09
N PRO A 13 1.04 15.25 16.45
CA PRO A 13 0.00 16.18 15.98
C PRO A 13 -0.05 16.25 14.44
N ARG A 14 -1.27 16.31 13.90
CA ARG A 14 -1.55 16.48 12.47
C ARG A 14 -1.58 17.96 12.16
N VAL A 15 -0.72 18.39 11.25
CA VAL A 15 -0.66 19.76 10.72
C VAL A 15 -0.50 19.71 9.20
N MET A 16 -0.69 20.82 8.53
CA MET A 16 -0.60 20.93 7.07
C MET A 16 0.71 21.59 6.66
N ALA A 17 1.36 20.97 5.69
CA ALA A 17 2.54 21.49 5.02
C ALA A 17 2.46 21.15 3.53
N VAL A 18 2.93 22.05 2.68
CA VAL A 18 2.99 21.87 1.23
C VAL A 18 4.46 21.89 0.80
N SER A 19 4.92 20.77 0.25
CA SER A 19 6.34 20.55 -0.08
C SER A 19 6.71 20.90 -1.52
N ASP A 20 5.79 20.80 -2.49
CA ASP A 20 5.93 21.30 -3.86
C ASP A 20 4.79 22.27 -4.15
N PRO A 21 4.94 23.57 -3.83
CA PRO A 21 3.85 24.52 -3.87
C PRO A 21 3.37 24.84 -5.29
N LEU A 22 2.06 24.63 -5.48
CA LEU A 22 1.28 25.17 -6.59
C LEU A 22 0.30 26.22 -6.03
N PRO A 23 0.40 27.50 -6.46
CA PRO A 23 -0.55 28.53 -6.04
C PRO A 23 -1.98 28.22 -6.48
N LEU A 24 -2.94 28.39 -5.57
CA LEU A 24 -4.38 28.38 -5.81
C LEU A 24 -4.97 29.71 -5.33
N GLU A 25 -5.56 30.47 -6.23
CA GLU A 25 -6.26 31.72 -5.93
C GLU A 25 -7.77 31.52 -5.98
N LEU A 26 -8.48 32.03 -4.97
CA LEU A 26 -9.92 31.86 -4.80
C LEU A 26 -10.67 33.14 -5.22
N SER A 27 -11.37 33.09 -6.35
CA SER A 27 -12.00 34.24 -7.00
C SER A 27 -13.12 34.90 -6.20
N ASN A 28 -13.76 34.15 -5.29
CA ASN A 28 -14.88 34.59 -4.46
C ASN A 28 -14.60 34.55 -2.94
N PHE A 29 -13.32 34.59 -2.52
CA PHE A 29 -12.96 34.68 -1.11
C PHE A 29 -12.08 35.91 -0.86
N GLU A 30 -12.35 36.64 0.21
CA GLU A 30 -11.62 37.85 0.61
C GLU A 30 -11.31 37.84 2.12
N GLY A 31 -10.23 38.51 2.51
CA GLY A 31 -9.80 38.59 3.91
C GLY A 31 -9.13 37.31 4.44
N THR A 32 -9.27 37.09 5.75
CA THR A 32 -8.69 35.94 6.48
C THR A 32 -9.71 35.38 7.46
N GLU A 33 -9.93 34.07 7.41
CA GLU A 33 -10.74 33.32 8.37
C GLU A 33 -9.88 32.32 9.13
N TRP A 34 -10.10 32.18 10.43
CA TRP A 34 -9.32 31.26 11.28
C TRP A 34 -10.14 30.01 11.59
N ILE A 35 -9.90 28.95 10.83
CA ILE A 35 -10.63 27.68 10.91
C ILE A 35 -10.08 26.84 12.05
N GLU A 36 -10.94 26.33 12.92
CA GLU A 36 -10.54 25.39 13.96
C GLU A 36 -10.33 23.98 13.38
N ALA A 37 -9.11 23.45 13.51
CA ALA A 37 -8.73 22.12 13.02
C ALA A 37 -8.17 21.26 14.16
N PRO A 38 -8.66 20.02 14.36
CA PRO A 38 -8.14 19.12 15.38
C PRO A 38 -6.71 18.65 15.05
N TYR A 39 -5.86 18.52 16.07
CA TYR A 39 -4.52 17.93 15.95
C TYR A 39 -4.55 16.42 15.79
N PHE A 40 -5.61 15.74 16.24
CA PHE A 40 -5.72 14.29 16.21
C PHE A 40 -7.03 13.86 15.56
N PRO A 41 -7.03 12.80 14.72
CA PRO A 41 -8.27 12.26 14.18
C PRO A 41 -9.03 11.48 15.28
N PRO A 42 -10.36 11.28 15.14
CA PRO A 42 -11.20 10.77 16.22
C PRO A 42 -10.79 9.39 16.78
N ASP A 43 -10.17 8.55 15.94
CA ASP A 43 -9.68 7.21 16.31
C ASP A 43 -8.46 7.22 17.25
N ILE A 44 -7.74 8.34 17.35
CA ILE A 44 -6.65 8.52 18.33
C ILE A 44 -7.18 8.97 19.71
N GLY A 45 -8.40 9.51 19.77
CA GLY A 45 -9.07 9.89 21.02
C GLY A 45 -8.41 11.02 21.83
N LYS A 46 -7.38 11.68 21.29
CA LYS A 46 -6.68 12.78 21.97
C LYS A 46 -7.36 14.13 21.73
N PRO A 47 -7.53 14.97 22.76
CA PRO A 47 -8.00 16.34 22.59
C PRO A 47 -6.93 17.22 21.95
N GLY A 48 -7.35 18.40 21.49
CA GLY A 48 -6.46 19.44 20.97
C GLY A 48 -6.86 19.90 19.57
N SER A 49 -6.95 21.21 19.40
CA SER A 49 -7.21 21.90 18.14
C SER A 49 -6.28 23.09 17.98
N ARG A 50 -6.21 23.62 16.77
CA ARG A 50 -5.47 24.83 16.41
C ARG A 50 -6.28 25.68 15.44
N LYS A 51 -5.94 26.96 15.35
CA LYS A 51 -6.50 27.87 14.35
C LYS A 51 -5.62 27.89 13.12
N VAL A 52 -6.19 27.49 11.98
CA VAL A 52 -5.54 27.50 10.67
C VAL A 52 -6.06 28.70 9.86
N PRO A 53 -5.20 29.59 9.36
CA PRO A 53 -5.63 30.72 8.56
C PRO A 53 -6.01 30.26 7.14
N PHE A 54 -7.24 30.56 6.74
CA PHE A 54 -7.75 30.42 5.37
C PHE A 54 -7.84 31.81 4.74
N THR A 55 -7.32 31.96 3.52
CA THR A 55 -7.26 33.24 2.80
C THR A 55 -7.51 33.04 1.31
N LYS A 56 -7.58 34.16 0.57
CA LYS A 56 -7.74 34.16 -0.89
C LYS A 56 -6.64 33.40 -1.63
N ARG A 57 -5.41 33.44 -1.12
CA ARG A 57 -4.20 32.88 -1.76
C ARG A 57 -3.73 31.68 -0.95
N LEU A 58 -3.77 30.50 -1.55
CA LEU A 58 -3.37 29.25 -0.92
C LEU A 58 -2.24 28.58 -1.73
N PHE A 59 -1.47 27.72 -1.07
CA PHE A 59 -0.66 26.71 -1.72
C PHE A 59 -1.30 25.34 -1.53
N VAL A 60 -1.22 24.51 -2.58
CA VAL A 60 -1.55 23.08 -2.59
C VAL A 60 -0.36 22.31 -3.19
N GLU A 61 -0.27 21.00 -3.02
CA GLU A 61 0.77 20.24 -3.72
C GLU A 61 0.56 20.30 -5.25
N ARG A 62 1.65 20.51 -5.99
CA ARG A 62 1.67 20.34 -7.45
C ARG A 62 1.18 18.96 -7.86
N SER A 63 1.56 17.92 -7.10
CA SER A 63 1.11 16.54 -7.31
C SER A 63 -0.39 16.30 -7.01
N ASP A 64 -1.10 17.29 -6.46
CA ASP A 64 -2.55 17.23 -6.24
C ASP A 64 -3.39 17.76 -7.41
N PHE A 65 -2.77 18.35 -8.43
CA PHE A 65 -3.47 18.80 -9.62
C PHE A 65 -3.10 17.99 -10.87
N SER A 66 -4.03 17.85 -11.81
CA SER A 66 -3.73 17.35 -13.15
C SER A 66 -4.69 17.92 -14.19
N LEU A 67 -4.14 18.32 -15.35
CA LEU A 67 -4.90 18.68 -16.55
C LEU A 67 -5.54 17.45 -17.23
N LYS A 68 -4.93 16.27 -17.07
CA LYS A 68 -5.34 15.00 -17.68
C LYS A 68 -5.33 13.91 -16.60
N PRO A 69 -6.25 13.98 -15.62
CA PRO A 69 -6.22 13.12 -14.46
C PRO A 69 -6.47 11.65 -14.84
N PRO A 70 -5.76 10.69 -14.23
CA PRO A 70 -5.98 9.27 -14.47
C PRO A 70 -7.32 8.80 -13.89
N LYS A 71 -7.81 7.66 -14.38
CA LYS A 71 -9.02 7.01 -13.87
C LYS A 71 -8.94 6.79 -12.36
N GLY A 72 -9.94 7.28 -11.62
CA GLY A 72 -9.98 7.18 -10.16
C GLY A 72 -9.25 8.29 -9.40
N TRP A 73 -8.86 9.38 -10.06
CA TRP A 73 -8.37 10.61 -9.42
C TRP A 73 -9.36 11.14 -8.36
N LYS A 74 -8.82 11.60 -7.23
CA LYS A 74 -9.57 12.11 -6.06
C LYS A 74 -8.95 13.38 -5.48
N ARG A 75 -8.36 14.19 -6.35
CA ARG A 75 -7.61 15.42 -6.03
C ARG A 75 -8.10 16.52 -6.97
N LEU A 76 -7.39 17.63 -7.10
CA LEU A 76 -7.82 18.79 -7.88
C LEU A 76 -7.83 18.48 -9.40
N GLU A 77 -8.90 18.92 -10.06
CA GLU A 77 -9.18 18.80 -11.49
C GLU A 77 -10.06 19.99 -11.89
N VAL A 78 -9.87 20.52 -13.11
CA VAL A 78 -10.68 21.64 -13.61
C VAL A 78 -12.17 21.25 -13.70
N GLY A 79 -13.05 22.10 -13.19
CA GLY A 79 -14.49 21.88 -13.15
C GLY A 79 -14.97 20.87 -12.11
N LYS A 80 -14.08 20.34 -11.24
CA LYS A 80 -14.46 19.36 -10.21
C LYS A 80 -14.33 19.91 -8.80
N ALA A 81 -15.18 19.38 -7.92
CA ALA A 81 -15.25 19.77 -6.52
C ALA A 81 -14.27 18.93 -5.67
N THR A 82 -13.37 19.60 -4.96
CA THR A 82 -12.41 18.97 -4.03
C THR A 82 -12.47 19.63 -2.67
N ARG A 83 -12.39 18.84 -1.60
CA ARG A 83 -12.34 19.33 -0.22
C ARG A 83 -10.94 19.84 0.10
N LEU A 84 -10.81 21.07 0.56
CA LEU A 84 -9.63 21.50 1.30
C LEU A 84 -9.74 20.97 2.74
N ARG A 85 -8.71 20.29 3.23
CA ARG A 85 -8.71 19.61 4.55
C ARG A 85 -9.13 20.59 5.66
N HIS A 86 -10.06 20.18 6.52
CA HIS A 86 -10.72 20.98 7.56
C HIS A 86 -11.55 22.19 7.09
N ALA A 87 -11.51 22.53 5.80
CA ALA A 87 -12.03 23.78 5.25
C ALA A 87 -13.14 23.56 4.20
N TYR A 88 -13.32 24.56 3.36
CA TYR A 88 -14.27 24.61 2.25
C TYR A 88 -14.07 23.50 1.20
N VAL A 89 -15.13 23.22 0.43
CA VAL A 89 -14.99 22.64 -0.91
C VAL A 89 -14.64 23.75 -1.88
N VAL A 90 -13.69 23.49 -2.77
CA VAL A 90 -13.34 24.38 -3.89
C VAL A 90 -13.63 23.69 -5.22
N VAL A 91 -13.89 24.51 -6.24
CA VAL A 91 -13.91 24.10 -7.65
C VAL A 91 -12.82 24.86 -8.37
N VAL A 92 -11.88 24.16 -9.02
CA VAL A 92 -10.87 24.80 -9.88
C VAL A 92 -11.56 25.22 -11.17
N GLU A 93 -11.53 26.50 -11.51
CA GLU A 93 -12.20 27.06 -12.69
C GLU A 93 -11.27 27.03 -13.90
N ARG A 94 -9.98 27.31 -13.69
CA ARG A 94 -8.93 27.22 -14.72
C ARG A 94 -7.56 26.94 -14.10
N ALA A 95 -6.67 26.43 -14.93
CA ALA A 95 -5.24 26.41 -14.67
C ALA A 95 -4.56 27.39 -15.65
N GLU A 96 -3.65 28.20 -15.13
CA GLU A 96 -2.81 29.09 -15.91
C GLU A 96 -1.44 28.43 -16.12
N LEU A 97 -1.00 28.39 -17.37
CA LEU A 97 0.25 27.77 -17.78
C LEU A 97 1.36 28.80 -17.93
N ASP A 98 2.61 28.38 -17.83
CA ASP A 98 3.78 29.16 -18.24
C ASP A 98 4.13 28.95 -19.72
N GLU A 99 5.23 29.55 -20.17
CA GLU A 99 5.73 29.49 -21.54
C GLU A 99 6.16 28.07 -21.96
N ALA A 100 6.49 27.19 -21.01
CA ALA A 100 6.79 25.78 -21.27
C ALA A 100 5.53 24.89 -21.30
N GLY A 101 4.35 25.46 -21.00
CA GLY A 101 3.09 24.74 -20.90
C GLY A 101 2.87 24.08 -19.53
N GLU A 102 3.72 24.34 -18.54
CA GLU A 102 3.61 23.80 -17.19
C GLU A 102 2.66 24.62 -16.31
N VAL A 103 2.03 23.97 -15.33
CA VAL A 103 0.98 24.62 -14.53
C VAL A 103 1.61 25.58 -13.50
N LYS A 104 1.42 26.88 -13.72
CA LYS A 104 1.97 27.97 -12.91
C LYS A 104 1.07 28.37 -11.74
N ARG A 105 -0.25 28.44 -11.96
CA ARG A 105 -1.25 28.83 -10.96
C ARG A 105 -2.60 28.19 -11.27
N LEU A 106 -3.36 27.86 -10.22
CA LEU A 106 -4.77 27.53 -10.31
C LEU A 106 -5.61 28.74 -9.91
N VAL A 107 -6.72 28.95 -10.62
CA VAL A 107 -7.77 29.86 -10.17
C VAL A 107 -9.03 29.03 -9.97
N GLY A 108 -9.62 29.14 -8.80
CA GLY A 108 -10.82 28.42 -8.42
C GLY A 108 -11.73 29.30 -7.58
N ARG A 109 -12.80 28.70 -7.06
CA ARG A 109 -13.74 29.34 -6.15
C ARG A 109 -14.14 28.43 -5.01
N VAL A 110 -14.47 29.02 -3.88
CA VAL A 110 -15.15 28.36 -2.76
C VAL A 110 -16.58 28.00 -3.19
N VAL A 111 -17.05 26.84 -2.72
CA VAL A 111 -18.47 26.50 -2.70
C VAL A 111 -19.05 27.07 -1.40
N GLU A 112 -19.94 28.03 -1.50
CA GLU A 112 -20.54 28.71 -0.35
C GLU A 112 -21.26 27.73 0.59
N GLY A 113 -21.22 28.03 1.89
CA GLY A 113 -21.81 27.18 2.93
C GLY A 113 -21.20 25.78 3.04
N SER A 114 -20.04 25.50 2.43
CA SER A 114 -19.42 24.17 2.48
C SER A 114 -18.43 23.95 3.63
N LEU A 115 -18.13 24.95 4.46
CA LEU A 115 -17.28 24.75 5.64
C LEU A 115 -17.93 23.72 6.59
N GLY A 116 -17.17 22.70 7.01
CA GLY A 116 -17.65 21.62 7.88
C GLY A 116 -18.67 20.63 7.26
N GLN A 117 -19.33 20.95 6.14
CA GLN A 117 -20.44 20.17 5.58
C GLN A 117 -20.32 19.90 4.07
N ASN A 118 -20.98 18.85 3.57
CA ASN A 118 -20.97 18.54 2.14
C ASN A 118 -22.03 19.35 1.37
N PRO A 119 -21.67 20.02 0.27
CA PRO A 119 -22.63 20.78 -0.54
C PRO A 119 -23.66 19.86 -1.21
N LYS A 120 -24.93 20.27 -1.19
CA LYS A 120 -26.02 19.53 -1.84
C LYS A 120 -25.83 19.52 -3.36
N GLY A 121 -26.10 18.38 -4.00
CA GLY A 121 -26.04 18.23 -5.47
C GLY A 121 -24.64 18.19 -6.08
N LEU A 122 -23.57 18.43 -5.33
CA LEU A 122 -22.20 18.53 -5.86
C LEU A 122 -21.32 17.36 -5.37
N LYS A 123 -20.87 16.51 -6.31
CA LYS A 123 -20.02 15.36 -6.01
C LYS A 123 -18.57 15.77 -5.74
N VAL A 124 -18.18 15.75 -4.46
CA VAL A 124 -16.80 15.99 -4.02
C VAL A 124 -15.93 14.76 -4.35
N GLN A 125 -14.81 14.93 -5.06
CA GLN A 125 -13.93 13.85 -5.51
C GLN A 125 -13.09 13.25 -4.37
N GLY A 126 -12.58 14.09 -3.48
CA GLY A 126 -11.72 13.72 -2.37
C GLY A 126 -11.28 14.94 -1.56
N ALA A 127 -10.21 14.80 -0.78
CA ALA A 127 -9.66 15.86 0.07
C ALA A 127 -8.14 15.99 -0.09
N VAL A 128 -7.68 17.23 -0.18
CA VAL A 128 -6.26 17.62 -0.26
C VAL A 128 -5.90 18.55 0.89
N HIS A 129 -4.63 18.54 1.30
CA HIS A 129 -4.10 19.51 2.26
C HIS A 129 -3.66 20.79 1.53
N TRP A 130 -3.47 21.85 2.29
CA TRP A 130 -3.22 23.20 1.77
C TRP A 130 -2.60 24.07 2.88
N VAL A 131 -1.98 25.19 2.52
CA VAL A 131 -1.47 26.20 3.45
C VAL A 131 -1.83 27.58 2.90
N SER A 132 -2.17 28.56 3.73
CA SER A 132 -2.33 29.95 3.26
C SER A 132 -0.99 30.53 2.78
N ALA A 133 -0.98 31.14 1.60
CA ALA A 133 0.21 31.81 1.07
C ALA A 133 0.52 33.14 1.80
N ASP A 134 -0.43 33.64 2.60
CA ASP A 134 -0.30 34.91 3.33
C ASP A 134 0.23 34.71 4.77
N HIS A 135 0.04 33.52 5.33
CA HIS A 135 0.40 33.18 6.73
C HIS A 135 1.28 31.91 6.86
N GLY A 136 1.50 31.18 5.78
CA GLY A 136 2.35 29.99 5.76
C GLY A 136 3.81 30.35 5.99
N LEU A 137 4.49 29.60 6.85
CA LEU A 137 5.90 29.80 7.15
C LEU A 137 6.75 29.11 6.07
N PRO A 138 7.71 29.79 5.43
CA PRO A 138 8.59 29.15 4.46
C PRO A 138 9.47 28.11 5.16
N ALA A 139 9.63 26.95 4.53
CA ALA A 139 10.40 25.84 5.10
C ALA A 139 11.11 25.00 4.03
N GLU A 140 12.29 24.51 4.38
CA GLU A 140 13.02 23.49 3.62
C GLU A 140 12.53 22.09 4.04
N PHE A 141 12.17 21.26 3.06
CA PHE A 141 11.74 19.88 3.28
C PHE A 141 12.80 18.92 2.76
N ARG A 142 13.40 18.16 3.68
CA ARG A 142 14.36 17.07 3.40
C ARG A 142 13.58 15.77 3.30
N LEU A 143 13.15 15.43 2.09
CA LEU A 143 12.37 14.24 1.79
C LEU A 143 13.30 13.03 1.70
N VAL A 144 13.63 12.46 2.86
CA VAL A 144 14.44 11.24 2.96
C VAL A 144 13.62 10.03 2.52
N ASP A 145 14.25 9.15 1.76
CA ASP A 145 13.76 7.82 1.36
C ASP A 145 14.87 6.77 1.56
N ARG A 146 14.65 5.54 1.08
CA ARG A 146 15.65 4.46 1.17
C ARG A 146 16.93 4.84 0.43
N LEU A 147 18.08 4.62 1.07
CA LEU A 147 19.41 4.89 0.50
C LEU A 147 19.72 4.04 -0.74
N PHE A 148 19.16 2.83 -0.80
CA PHE A 148 19.34 1.89 -1.91
C PHE A 148 18.00 1.50 -2.52
N LYS A 149 18.00 1.24 -3.84
CA LYS A 149 16.83 0.81 -4.62
C LYS A 149 16.48 -0.66 -4.41
N VAL A 150 17.42 -1.48 -3.90
CA VAL A 150 17.28 -2.93 -3.73
C VAL A 150 17.25 -3.32 -2.24
N PRO A 151 16.66 -4.48 -1.85
CA PRO A 151 16.62 -4.91 -0.46
C PRO A 151 17.96 -5.35 0.13
N HIS A 152 18.84 -5.93 -0.70
CA HIS A 152 20.13 -6.52 -0.34
C HIS A 152 21.25 -5.89 -1.20
N PRO A 153 21.63 -4.62 -0.96
CA PRO A 153 22.66 -3.94 -1.75
C PRO A 153 24.06 -4.54 -1.53
N ASP A 154 24.26 -5.19 -0.39
CA ASP A 154 25.46 -5.89 0.06
C ASP A 154 25.73 -7.22 -0.67
N GLU A 155 24.75 -7.77 -1.39
CA GLU A 155 24.91 -8.93 -2.27
C GLU A 155 25.40 -8.56 -3.69
N LEU A 156 25.60 -7.28 -3.98
CA LEU A 156 26.11 -6.79 -5.27
C LEU A 156 27.64 -6.69 -5.28
N GLU A 157 28.25 -6.94 -6.45
CA GLU A 157 29.68 -6.76 -6.67
C GLU A 157 30.13 -5.29 -6.48
N ASP A 158 29.30 -4.34 -6.91
CA ASP A 158 29.37 -2.93 -6.48
C ASP A 158 28.00 -2.46 -5.94
N PHE A 159 27.92 -2.30 -4.62
CA PHE A 159 26.71 -1.82 -3.94
C PHE A 159 26.35 -0.37 -4.29
N LEU A 160 27.28 0.42 -4.85
CA LEU A 160 27.02 1.80 -5.28
C LEU A 160 26.08 1.86 -6.50
N GLU A 161 26.01 0.82 -7.34
CA GLU A 161 25.02 0.76 -8.44
C GLU A 161 23.57 0.80 -7.91
N ALA A 162 23.35 0.22 -6.72
CA ALA A 162 22.06 0.24 -6.05
C ALA A 162 21.71 1.59 -5.41
N TYR A 163 22.63 2.56 -5.36
CA TYR A 163 22.38 3.88 -4.75
C TYR A 163 21.13 4.54 -5.33
N ASN A 164 20.23 4.97 -4.46
CA ASN A 164 19.02 5.68 -4.84
C ASN A 164 19.32 7.18 -4.97
N PRO A 165 19.32 7.77 -6.18
CA PRO A 165 19.53 9.22 -6.32
C PRO A 165 18.37 10.04 -5.72
N GLU A 166 17.22 9.43 -5.47
CA GLU A 166 16.06 10.04 -4.80
C GLU A 166 16.04 9.76 -3.28
N SER A 167 17.11 9.22 -2.68
CA SER A 167 17.19 8.94 -1.24
C SER A 167 17.10 10.20 -0.37
N LEU A 168 17.42 11.36 -0.95
CA LEU A 168 17.18 12.68 -0.36
C LEU A 168 16.79 13.65 -1.47
N ILE A 169 15.52 14.09 -1.46
CA ILE A 169 15.06 15.21 -2.28
C ILE A 169 14.87 16.42 -1.35
N VAL A 170 15.56 17.53 -1.64
CA VAL A 170 15.34 18.80 -0.95
C VAL A 170 14.34 19.64 -1.73
N ARG A 171 13.30 20.13 -1.05
CA ARG A 171 12.29 21.05 -1.60
C ARG A 171 12.15 22.30 -0.74
N GLN A 172 11.67 23.38 -1.34
CA GLN A 172 11.26 24.60 -0.63
C GLN A 172 9.74 24.69 -0.72
N GLY A 173 9.10 24.91 0.43
CA GLY A 173 7.65 24.90 0.56
C GLY A 173 7.18 25.70 1.76
N TYR A 174 5.98 25.39 2.27
CA TYR A 174 5.33 26.14 3.34
C TYR A 174 4.68 25.21 4.37
N VAL A 175 4.72 25.59 5.64
CA VAL A 175 4.00 24.93 6.75
C VAL A 175 2.99 25.89 7.39
N GLU A 176 1.89 25.38 7.92
CA GLU A 176 0.94 26.22 8.67
C GLU A 176 1.59 26.86 9.91
N PRO A 177 1.18 28.08 10.32
CA PRO A 177 1.90 28.84 11.35
C PRO A 177 1.80 28.28 12.76
N SER A 178 0.97 27.27 13.03
CA SER A 178 0.84 26.68 14.37
C SER A 178 2.14 26.09 14.90
N VAL A 179 3.01 25.60 14.01
CA VAL A 179 4.28 24.91 14.37
C VAL A 179 5.39 25.85 14.86
N LYS A 180 5.16 27.17 14.83
CA LYS A 180 6.20 28.19 15.06
C LYS A 180 6.78 28.14 16.46
N ASP A 181 5.89 28.02 17.44
CA ASP A 181 6.18 28.16 18.86
C ASP A 181 6.16 26.79 19.59
N ASP A 182 5.91 25.71 18.84
CA ASP A 182 5.99 24.33 19.33
C ASP A 182 7.45 23.92 19.63
N PRO A 183 7.70 23.01 20.60
CA PRO A 183 9.04 22.51 20.88
C PRO A 183 9.72 21.90 19.65
N LYS A 184 11.03 22.14 19.45
CA LYS A 184 11.79 21.60 18.30
C LYS A 184 11.66 20.09 18.12
N GLU A 185 11.64 19.37 19.23
CA GLU A 185 11.57 17.89 19.28
C GLU A 185 10.18 17.33 18.96
N THR A 186 9.20 18.20 18.69
CA THR A 186 7.86 17.82 18.24
C THR A 186 7.92 17.11 16.90
N ARG A 187 7.32 15.92 16.86
CA ARG A 187 7.19 15.11 15.64
C ARG A 187 5.78 15.29 15.12
N TYR A 188 5.64 15.75 13.89
CA TYR A 188 4.37 16.03 13.24
C TYR A 188 4.00 14.89 12.30
N GLN A 189 2.70 14.69 12.09
CA GLN A 189 2.21 14.13 10.84
C GLN A 189 1.83 15.29 9.93
N PHE A 190 2.59 15.52 8.87
CA PHE A 190 2.16 16.40 7.80
C PHE A 190 1.11 15.66 6.99
N GLU A 191 -0.12 16.18 7.03
CA GLU A 191 -1.32 15.57 6.45
C GLU A 191 -1.06 15.10 5.02
N ARG A 192 -1.35 13.83 4.75
CA ARG A 192 -1.12 13.12 3.47
C ARG A 192 0.34 12.94 3.02
N LEU A 193 1.33 13.62 3.61
CA LEU A 193 2.75 13.52 3.22
C LEU A 193 3.52 12.44 4.00
N GLY A 194 3.47 12.48 5.32
CA GLY A 194 4.32 11.62 6.16
C GLY A 194 4.50 12.15 7.57
N TYR A 195 5.43 11.55 8.30
CA TYR A 195 5.88 12.05 9.60
C TYR A 195 7.17 12.84 9.44
N PHE A 196 7.27 13.96 10.15
CA PHE A 196 8.35 14.93 10.06
C PHE A 196 8.75 15.43 11.45
N TRP A 197 9.96 15.98 11.55
CA TRP A 197 10.43 16.75 12.71
C TRP A 197 11.31 17.89 12.23
N GLN A 198 11.56 18.88 13.09
CA GLN A 198 12.53 19.92 12.78
C GLN A 198 13.94 19.33 12.81
N ASP A 199 14.79 19.73 11.87
CA ASP A 199 16.19 19.34 11.84
C ASP A 199 16.93 19.95 13.04
N PRO A 200 17.52 19.16 13.95
CA PRO A 200 18.10 19.69 15.19
C PRO A 200 19.39 20.49 14.96
N VAL A 201 20.02 20.39 13.79
CA VAL A 201 21.27 21.07 13.44
C VAL A 201 21.00 22.34 12.61
N ASP A 202 20.17 22.20 11.58
CA ASP A 202 19.96 23.25 10.58
C ASP A 202 18.71 24.11 10.80
N SER A 203 17.70 23.62 11.54
CA SER A 203 16.44 24.37 11.74
C SER A 203 16.61 25.52 12.75
N ARG A 204 16.21 26.72 12.34
CA ARG A 204 16.25 27.96 13.12
C ARG A 204 14.89 28.69 13.04
N PRO A 205 14.55 29.59 13.99
CA PRO A 205 13.27 30.31 13.97
C PRO A 205 13.02 31.15 12.71
N ASP A 206 14.09 31.56 12.02
CA ASP A 206 14.11 32.32 10.76
C ASP A 206 14.25 31.43 9.51
N ARG A 207 14.62 30.15 9.68
CA ARG A 207 14.75 29.15 8.61
C ARG A 207 14.34 27.78 9.13
N LEU A 208 13.06 27.45 8.97
CA LEU A 208 12.56 26.13 9.33
C LEU A 208 13.08 25.07 8.34
N VAL A 209 13.60 23.97 8.89
CA VAL A 209 14.03 22.80 8.12
C VAL A 209 13.34 21.58 8.70
N PHE A 210 12.57 20.86 7.88
CA PHE A 210 11.86 19.64 8.30
C PHE A 210 12.41 18.41 7.57
N VAL A 211 12.80 17.40 8.33
CA VAL A 211 13.23 16.09 7.78
C VAL A 211 12.05 15.12 7.82
N ARG A 212 11.80 14.45 6.69
CA ARG A 212 10.81 13.36 6.63
C ARG A 212 11.37 12.13 7.35
N ILE A 213 10.76 11.76 8.47
CA ILE A 213 11.10 10.56 9.23
C ILE A 213 10.67 9.31 8.45
N VAL A 214 9.43 9.32 7.95
CA VAL A 214 8.87 8.22 7.14
C VAL A 214 7.62 8.70 6.38
N THR A 215 7.38 8.16 5.19
CA THR A 215 6.14 8.36 4.43
C THR A 215 4.91 7.76 5.13
N LEU A 216 3.70 8.17 4.75
CA LEU A 216 2.49 7.43 5.14
C LEU A 216 2.41 6.06 4.41
N LYS A 217 1.51 5.18 4.88
CA LYS A 217 1.26 3.89 4.22
C LYS A 217 0.48 4.08 2.91
N ASP A 218 1.21 4.28 1.81
CA ASP A 218 0.58 4.54 0.51
C ASP A 218 -0.03 3.26 -0.11
N THR A 219 -1.32 3.06 0.17
CA THR A 219 -2.13 2.02 -0.48
C THR A 219 -2.49 2.34 -1.93
N TRP A 220 -2.31 3.58 -2.39
CA TRP A 220 -2.57 4.02 -3.77
C TRP A 220 -1.36 3.84 -4.68
N ALA A 221 -0.12 4.04 -4.21
CA ALA A 221 1.08 3.62 -4.96
C ALA A 221 1.01 2.12 -5.28
N ARG A 222 0.77 1.29 -4.26
CA ARG A 222 0.59 -0.16 -4.43
C ARG A 222 -0.57 -0.50 -5.38
N ARG A 223 -1.71 0.19 -5.27
CA ARG A 223 -2.84 0.00 -6.19
C ARG A 223 -2.60 0.52 -7.60
N ARG A 224 -1.75 1.54 -7.78
CA ARG A 224 -1.36 2.07 -9.11
C ARG A 224 -0.43 1.09 -9.80
N GLU A 225 0.52 0.49 -9.08
CA GLU A 225 1.31 -0.64 -9.58
C GLU A 225 0.40 -1.85 -9.91
N GLU A 226 -0.53 -2.21 -9.02
CA GLU A 226 -1.50 -3.29 -9.25
C GLU A 226 -2.47 -3.01 -10.42
N ALA A 227 -2.78 -1.75 -10.72
CA ALA A 227 -3.69 -1.34 -11.79
C ALA A 227 -3.00 -1.17 -13.15
N LEU A 228 -1.79 -0.61 -13.17
CA LEU A 228 -0.94 -0.55 -14.37
C LEU A 228 -0.58 -1.96 -14.88
N LYS A 229 -0.54 -2.95 -13.97
CA LYS A 229 -0.39 -4.38 -14.30
C LYS A 229 -1.68 -5.05 -14.82
N LYS A 230 -2.81 -4.34 -14.96
CA LYS A 230 -4.14 -4.95 -15.18
C LYS A 230 -5.00 -4.36 -16.31
N GLU A 231 -4.55 -3.37 -17.07
CA GLU A 231 -5.26 -2.92 -18.28
C GLU A 231 -4.68 -3.60 -19.55
N PRO A 232 -5.45 -4.47 -20.24
CA PRO A 232 -5.02 -5.06 -21.50
C PRO A 232 -5.19 -4.07 -22.66
N ALA A 233 -4.08 -3.59 -23.23
CA ALA A 233 -4.08 -2.72 -24.39
C ALA A 233 -4.50 -3.48 -25.67
N LYS A 234 -5.36 -2.86 -26.49
CA LYS A 234 -5.71 -3.37 -27.83
C LYS A 234 -4.52 -3.23 -28.79
N LYS A 235 -4.39 -4.18 -29.71
CA LYS A 235 -3.34 -4.22 -30.75
C LYS A 235 -3.54 -3.15 -31.83
N GLU A 236 -2.45 -2.50 -32.23
CA GLU A 236 -2.06 -2.18 -33.62
C GLU A 236 -0.56 -1.79 -33.67
N ALA A 237 0.07 -1.73 -34.84
CA ALA A 237 1.53 -1.57 -35.04
C ALA A 237 1.83 -0.81 -36.35
N LYS A 238 3.03 -0.32 -36.70
CA LYS A 238 4.43 -0.47 -36.22
C LYS A 238 4.94 0.81 -35.50
N GLU A 239 6.22 1.07 -35.17
CA GLU A 239 7.56 0.44 -35.38
C GLU A 239 8.44 0.73 -34.13
N ALA A 240 9.49 -0.05 -33.86
CA ALA A 240 10.26 0.00 -32.59
C ALA A 240 11.32 1.14 -32.55
N SER A 241 11.84 1.64 -31.41
CA SER A 241 12.02 1.08 -30.04
C SER A 241 12.42 2.22 -29.05
N PRO A 242 12.59 2.02 -27.72
CA PRO A 242 11.77 1.27 -26.75
C PRO A 242 11.51 2.01 -25.40
N LYS A 243 10.42 1.65 -24.70
CA LYS A 243 10.28 1.65 -23.22
C LYS A 243 9.26 0.54 -22.85
N ALA A 244 9.44 -0.35 -21.86
CA ALA A 244 10.51 -0.44 -20.85
C ALA A 244 10.81 -1.90 -20.44
N GLY A 245 12.07 -2.33 -20.57
CA GLY A 245 12.83 -2.88 -19.43
C GLY A 245 13.59 -1.70 -18.78
N GLU A 246 14.40 -1.80 -17.73
CA GLU A 246 15.37 -2.82 -17.28
C GLU A 246 15.75 -2.48 -15.81
N ARG A 247 16.46 -3.29 -15.02
CA ARG A 247 17.36 -4.40 -15.35
C ARG A 247 16.88 -5.73 -14.77
N ALA A 248 15.82 -6.28 -15.37
CA ALA A 248 15.92 -7.69 -15.73
C ALA A 248 17.11 -7.78 -16.70
N ARG A 249 18.26 -8.33 -16.28
CA ARG A 249 19.37 -8.55 -17.22
C ARG A 249 18.79 -9.38 -18.39
N PRO A 250 19.02 -9.02 -19.67
CA PRO A 250 18.45 -9.77 -20.78
C PRO A 250 18.72 -11.26 -20.61
N LEU A 251 17.73 -12.10 -20.93
CA LEU A 251 17.94 -13.55 -20.95
C LEU A 251 19.06 -13.83 -21.96
N THR A 252 20.08 -14.59 -21.57
CA THR A 252 21.00 -15.16 -22.56
C THR A 252 20.20 -16.08 -23.49
N PRO A 253 20.71 -16.42 -24.69
CA PRO A 253 20.00 -17.34 -25.58
C PRO A 253 19.56 -18.64 -24.89
N GLU A 254 20.43 -19.23 -24.06
CA GLU A 254 20.15 -20.42 -23.24
C GLU A 254 19.04 -20.18 -22.21
N GLU A 255 19.05 -19.05 -21.50
CA GLU A 255 17.99 -18.71 -20.54
C GLU A 255 16.66 -18.41 -21.26
N ALA A 256 16.70 -17.85 -22.47
CA ALA A 256 15.51 -17.62 -23.28
C ALA A 256 14.89 -18.93 -23.77
N GLU A 257 15.70 -19.91 -24.17
CA GLU A 257 15.21 -21.26 -24.49
C GLU A 257 14.57 -21.95 -23.27
N VAL A 258 15.16 -21.80 -22.07
CA VAL A 258 14.58 -22.31 -20.83
C VAL A 258 13.27 -21.60 -20.49
N TYR A 259 13.19 -20.28 -20.67
CA TYR A 259 11.97 -19.50 -20.50
C TYR A 259 10.85 -20.01 -21.42
N GLU A 260 11.12 -20.14 -22.72
CA GLU A 260 10.15 -20.67 -23.69
C GLU A 260 9.80 -22.15 -23.46
N ARG A 261 10.71 -22.94 -22.86
CA ARG A 261 10.40 -24.30 -22.38
C ARG A 261 9.43 -24.25 -21.21
N CYS A 262 9.65 -23.36 -20.24
CA CYS A 262 8.78 -23.17 -19.08
C CYS A 262 7.38 -22.69 -19.46
N GLN A 263 7.28 -21.69 -20.35
CA GLN A 263 6.00 -21.19 -20.87
C GLN A 263 5.21 -22.31 -21.58
N ARG A 264 5.87 -23.15 -22.39
CA ARG A 264 5.24 -24.34 -23.02
C ARG A 264 4.79 -25.41 -22.03
N LEU A 265 5.42 -25.49 -20.86
CA LEU A 265 5.02 -26.37 -19.75
C LEU A 265 3.91 -25.75 -18.87
N GLY A 266 3.40 -24.56 -19.23
CA GLY A 266 2.27 -23.91 -18.55
C GLY A 266 2.65 -23.15 -17.27
N LEU A 267 3.92 -22.77 -17.11
CA LEU A 267 4.32 -21.83 -16.05
C LEU A 267 3.79 -20.42 -16.36
N GLY A 268 3.65 -19.59 -15.33
CA GLY A 268 3.43 -18.15 -15.50
C GLY A 268 4.72 -17.43 -15.88
N GLU A 269 4.59 -16.25 -16.50
CA GLU A 269 5.72 -15.46 -17.00
C GLU A 269 6.77 -15.16 -15.90
N GLN A 270 6.34 -14.95 -14.66
CA GLN A 270 7.24 -14.64 -13.55
C GLN A 270 7.98 -15.90 -13.07
N GLU A 271 7.29 -17.02 -12.94
CA GLU A 271 7.89 -18.31 -12.59
C GLU A 271 8.86 -18.77 -13.67
N ALA A 272 8.46 -18.69 -14.94
CA ALA A 272 9.29 -19.02 -16.10
C ALA A 272 10.56 -18.16 -16.16
N TYR A 273 10.46 -16.85 -15.89
CA TYR A 273 11.62 -15.96 -15.86
C TYR A 273 12.60 -16.31 -14.71
N LEU A 274 12.09 -16.61 -13.52
CA LEU A 274 12.94 -16.95 -12.38
C LEU A 274 13.59 -18.33 -12.54
N VAL A 275 12.87 -19.33 -13.06
CA VAL A 275 13.44 -20.64 -13.44
C VAL A 275 14.50 -20.51 -14.55
N ALA A 276 14.29 -19.59 -15.49
CA ALA A 276 15.28 -19.26 -16.50
C ALA A 276 16.53 -18.56 -15.92
N LYS A 277 16.40 -17.74 -14.88
CA LYS A 277 17.54 -17.01 -14.27
C LYS A 277 18.27 -17.73 -13.14
N GLU A 278 17.62 -18.64 -12.42
CA GLU A 278 18.13 -19.21 -11.17
C GLU A 278 18.35 -20.74 -11.29
N PRO A 279 19.59 -21.21 -11.54
CA PRO A 279 19.88 -22.64 -11.73
C PRO A 279 19.46 -23.53 -10.57
N ALA A 280 19.54 -23.05 -9.31
CA ALA A 280 19.11 -23.81 -8.14
C ALA A 280 17.59 -24.06 -8.10
N ILE A 281 16.79 -23.06 -8.49
CA ILE A 281 15.34 -23.19 -8.64
C ILE A 281 15.01 -24.11 -9.83
N ARG A 282 15.76 -23.99 -10.92
CA ARG A 282 15.60 -24.81 -12.12
C ARG A 282 15.86 -26.29 -11.84
N ALA A 283 16.99 -26.63 -11.23
CA ALA A 283 17.37 -28.01 -10.92
C ALA A 283 16.30 -28.67 -10.02
N TYR A 284 15.90 -28.00 -8.93
CA TYR A 284 14.85 -28.52 -8.06
C TYR A 284 13.49 -28.67 -8.78
N LEU A 285 13.13 -27.76 -9.68
CA LEU A 285 11.90 -27.91 -10.48
C LEU A 285 12.00 -29.05 -11.52
N GLU A 286 13.18 -29.29 -12.08
CA GLU A 286 13.44 -30.42 -12.97
C GLU A 286 13.34 -31.76 -12.20
N GLU A 287 13.87 -31.85 -10.97
CA GLU A 287 13.66 -33.01 -10.08
C GLU A 287 12.17 -33.20 -9.72
N MET A 288 11.47 -32.12 -9.32
CA MET A 288 10.03 -32.14 -9.05
C MET A 288 9.19 -32.65 -10.24
N SER A 289 9.68 -32.52 -11.47
CA SER A 289 8.97 -32.94 -12.69
C SER A 289 8.78 -34.46 -12.77
N ALA A 290 9.52 -35.25 -11.99
CA ALA A 290 9.30 -36.69 -11.85
C ALA A 290 8.06 -37.04 -10.99
N HIS A 291 7.55 -36.10 -10.19
CA HIS A 291 6.49 -36.33 -9.20
C HIS A 291 5.22 -35.50 -9.45
N LEU A 292 5.34 -34.30 -10.02
CA LEU A 292 4.21 -33.42 -10.34
C LEU A 292 4.42 -32.63 -11.64
N PRO A 293 3.33 -32.18 -12.29
CA PRO A 293 3.43 -31.24 -13.40
C PRO A 293 4.19 -29.96 -13.01
N PRO A 294 5.13 -29.47 -13.86
CA PRO A 294 5.91 -28.26 -13.56
C PRO A 294 5.06 -27.03 -13.22
N SER A 295 3.89 -26.88 -13.85
CA SER A 295 2.93 -25.80 -13.58
C SER A 295 2.30 -25.85 -12.18
N ALA A 296 2.13 -27.04 -11.60
CA ALA A 296 1.64 -27.22 -10.23
C ALA A 296 2.77 -27.02 -9.19
N ALA A 297 3.98 -27.49 -9.50
CA ALA A 297 5.14 -27.37 -8.62
C ALA A 297 5.72 -25.94 -8.58
N ALA A 298 5.80 -25.24 -9.72
CA ALA A 298 6.52 -23.97 -9.84
C ALA A 298 6.10 -22.88 -8.83
N PRO A 299 4.81 -22.64 -8.53
CA PRO A 299 4.44 -21.64 -7.52
C PRO A 299 4.99 -21.95 -6.11
N TRP A 300 5.12 -23.22 -5.75
CA TRP A 300 5.70 -23.66 -4.48
C TRP A 300 7.23 -23.57 -4.50
N VAL A 301 7.86 -24.07 -5.56
CA VAL A 301 9.31 -24.04 -5.72
C VAL A 301 9.83 -22.59 -5.78
N VAL A 302 9.20 -21.71 -6.55
CA VAL A 302 9.62 -20.32 -6.75
C VAL A 302 9.30 -19.43 -5.54
N HIS A 303 8.05 -19.46 -5.05
CA HIS A 303 7.58 -18.47 -4.05
C HIS A 303 7.64 -18.95 -2.59
N VAL A 304 7.78 -20.25 -2.35
CA VAL A 304 7.86 -20.82 -0.98
C VAL A 304 9.26 -21.37 -0.71
N LEU A 305 9.80 -22.23 -1.59
CA LEU A 305 11.16 -22.77 -1.43
C LEU A 305 12.28 -21.86 -1.95
N GLY A 306 11.98 -20.95 -2.87
CA GLY A 306 12.97 -20.07 -3.52
C GLY A 306 13.99 -19.41 -2.57
N PRO A 307 13.60 -18.83 -1.43
CA PRO A 307 14.54 -18.30 -0.44
C PRO A 307 15.53 -19.32 0.13
N TRP A 308 15.10 -20.57 0.31
CA TRP A 308 15.91 -21.67 0.84
C TRP A 308 16.80 -22.31 -0.23
N LEU A 309 16.27 -22.44 -1.45
CA LEU A 309 17.01 -22.92 -2.63
C LEU A 309 18.15 -21.96 -3.02
N ARG A 310 17.89 -20.64 -3.04
CA ARG A 310 18.94 -19.63 -3.28
C ARG A 310 20.07 -19.65 -2.25
N ARG A 311 19.78 -19.99 -1.00
CA ARG A 311 20.78 -20.12 0.07
C ARG A 311 21.48 -21.48 0.11
N GLY A 312 21.05 -22.46 -0.68
CA GLY A 312 21.54 -23.85 -0.60
C GLY A 312 21.17 -24.56 0.71
N THR A 313 20.21 -24.03 1.49
CA THR A 313 19.83 -24.56 2.81
C THR A 313 18.53 -25.38 2.77
N ASN A 314 18.05 -25.77 1.58
CA ASN A 314 16.82 -26.52 1.43
C ASN A 314 16.95 -27.94 2.01
N LYS A 315 16.13 -28.27 3.01
CA LYS A 315 16.06 -29.59 3.65
C LYS A 315 14.95 -30.50 3.11
N ILE A 316 14.10 -30.00 2.22
CA ILE A 316 12.91 -30.70 1.74
C ILE A 316 13.22 -31.44 0.44
N PRO A 317 12.99 -32.76 0.36
CA PRO A 317 13.16 -33.52 -0.88
C PRO A 317 11.95 -33.35 -1.82
N PRO A 318 12.13 -33.50 -3.15
CA PRO A 318 11.07 -33.34 -4.15
C PRO A 318 9.83 -34.20 -3.91
N GLU A 319 10.01 -35.45 -3.48
CA GLU A 319 8.95 -36.41 -3.16
C GLU A 319 8.03 -35.87 -2.06
N ALA A 320 8.61 -35.29 -1.01
CA ALA A 320 7.88 -34.77 0.14
C ALA A 320 7.10 -33.49 -0.18
N LEU A 321 7.69 -32.60 -0.98
CA LEU A 321 6.96 -31.43 -1.47
C LEU A 321 5.80 -31.86 -2.40
N ALA A 322 6.01 -32.86 -3.25
CA ALA A 322 4.98 -33.35 -4.15
C ALA A 322 3.76 -33.89 -3.40
N GLU A 323 3.96 -34.71 -2.36
CA GLU A 323 2.84 -35.26 -1.58
C GLU A 323 2.11 -34.18 -0.77
N LEU A 324 2.85 -33.20 -0.22
CA LEU A 324 2.26 -32.03 0.43
C LEU A 324 1.36 -31.24 -0.54
N ILE A 325 1.81 -31.02 -1.78
CA ILE A 325 1.02 -30.30 -2.80
C ILE A 325 -0.25 -31.10 -3.15
N ARG A 326 -0.15 -32.42 -3.38
CA ARG A 326 -1.33 -33.28 -3.62
C ARG A 326 -2.33 -33.21 -2.47
N THR A 327 -1.85 -33.30 -1.23
CA THR A 327 -2.67 -33.23 -0.01
C THR A 327 -3.43 -31.89 0.08
N VAL A 328 -2.82 -30.79 -0.40
CA VAL A 328 -3.48 -29.47 -0.50
C VAL A 328 -4.49 -29.40 -1.66
N GLU A 329 -4.17 -29.97 -2.83
CA GLU A 329 -5.09 -30.01 -3.98
C GLU A 329 -6.33 -30.87 -3.70
N GLU A 330 -6.15 -32.00 -3.00
CA GLU A 330 -7.23 -32.85 -2.48
C GLU A 330 -8.01 -32.24 -1.31
N ARG A 331 -7.62 -31.03 -0.85
CA ARG A 331 -8.20 -30.29 0.29
C ARG A 331 -8.11 -31.02 1.64
N LYS A 332 -7.20 -32.00 1.76
CA LYS A 332 -6.87 -32.70 3.01
C LYS A 332 -5.94 -31.89 3.92
N LEU A 333 -5.27 -30.88 3.39
CA LEU A 333 -4.48 -29.88 4.13
C LEU A 333 -4.72 -28.48 3.54
N THR A 334 -4.64 -27.41 4.35
CA THR A 334 -4.74 -26.05 3.79
C THR A 334 -3.40 -25.55 3.28
N ALA A 335 -3.41 -24.76 2.20
CA ALA A 335 -2.21 -24.14 1.64
C ALA A 335 -1.48 -23.18 2.62
N ARG A 336 -2.13 -22.80 3.73
CA ARG A 336 -1.48 -22.08 4.83
C ARG A 336 -0.70 -23.06 5.70
N ARG A 337 -1.35 -24.12 6.21
CA ARG A 337 -0.70 -25.08 7.11
C ARG A 337 0.47 -25.79 6.41
N ALA A 338 0.33 -26.09 5.12
CA ALA A 338 1.42 -26.61 4.30
C ALA A 338 2.67 -25.72 4.28
N LYS A 339 2.52 -24.39 4.27
CA LYS A 339 3.66 -23.45 4.34
C LYS A 339 4.30 -23.41 5.73
N GLU A 340 3.49 -23.50 6.77
CA GLU A 340 3.96 -23.58 8.17
C GLU A 340 4.75 -24.90 8.41
N LEU A 341 4.30 -26.03 7.84
CA LEU A 341 5.05 -27.30 7.86
C LEU A 341 6.37 -27.23 7.09
N ILE A 342 6.38 -26.59 5.91
CA ILE A 342 7.61 -26.32 5.16
C ILE A 342 8.59 -25.51 6.01
N GLU A 343 8.14 -24.41 6.62
CA GLU A 343 8.98 -23.53 7.44
C GLU A 343 9.53 -24.27 8.67
N GLU A 344 8.71 -25.07 9.35
CA GLU A 344 9.12 -25.89 10.49
C GLU A 344 10.22 -26.91 10.14
N VAL A 345 10.09 -27.62 9.00
CA VAL A 345 11.11 -28.56 8.53
C VAL A 345 12.39 -27.83 8.08
N GLN A 346 12.29 -26.66 7.45
CA GLN A 346 13.45 -25.87 7.06
C GLN A 346 14.23 -25.35 8.28
N GLU A 347 13.55 -24.88 9.32
CA GLU A 347 14.20 -24.41 10.55
C GLU A 347 14.75 -25.58 11.38
N LYS A 348 13.86 -26.46 11.85
CA LYS A 348 14.17 -27.47 12.88
C LYS A 348 14.72 -28.78 12.31
N GLY A 349 14.51 -29.04 11.02
CA GLY A 349 14.63 -30.38 10.45
C GLY A 349 13.44 -31.26 10.80
N GLY A 350 13.35 -32.43 10.18
CA GLY A 350 12.25 -33.37 10.34
C GLY A 350 11.86 -33.99 9.00
N ASP A 351 10.87 -34.89 9.03
CA ASP A 351 10.31 -35.52 7.84
C ASP A 351 8.98 -34.84 7.45
N LEU A 352 8.99 -34.16 6.30
CA LEU A 352 7.80 -33.48 5.77
C LEU A 352 6.73 -34.46 5.29
N LEU A 353 7.08 -35.69 4.86
CA LEU A 353 6.10 -36.71 4.49
C LEU A 353 5.32 -37.14 5.72
N ALA A 354 6.01 -37.59 6.77
CA ALA A 354 5.38 -38.01 8.02
C ALA A 354 4.52 -36.90 8.66
N LEU A 355 4.96 -35.64 8.61
CA LEU A 355 4.16 -34.50 9.07
C LEU A 355 2.93 -34.22 8.20
N THR A 356 3.05 -34.39 6.88
CA THR A 356 1.93 -34.25 5.94
C THR A 356 0.89 -35.35 6.17
N GLU A 357 1.31 -36.61 6.32
CA GLU A 357 0.44 -37.75 6.60
C GLU A 357 -0.26 -37.60 7.95
N ALA A 358 0.46 -37.20 9.01
CA ALA A 358 -0.09 -37.01 10.35
C ALA A 358 -1.15 -35.89 10.42
N GLU A 359 -1.05 -34.87 9.56
CA GLU A 359 -2.03 -33.78 9.45
C GLU A 359 -3.01 -33.91 8.27
N ALA A 360 -2.92 -34.99 7.48
CA ALA A 360 -3.85 -35.23 6.37
C ALA A 360 -5.26 -35.49 6.89
N GLY A 361 -6.22 -34.67 6.46
CA GLY A 361 -7.59 -34.69 6.97
C GLY A 361 -7.80 -33.84 8.23
N SER A 362 -6.79 -33.09 8.69
CA SER A 362 -6.94 -32.10 9.77
C SER A 362 -7.77 -30.87 9.38
N VAL A 363 -8.12 -30.72 8.09
CA VAL A 363 -8.92 -29.61 7.59
C VAL A 363 -10.36 -29.72 8.07
N ILE A 364 -10.80 -28.68 8.78
CA ILE A 364 -12.19 -28.55 9.22
C ILE A 364 -13.02 -28.17 7.98
N VAL A 365 -13.74 -29.16 7.46
CA VAL A 365 -14.72 -29.03 6.36
C VAL A 365 -16.16 -29.26 6.80
N ASP A 366 -16.38 -29.78 8.01
CA ASP A 366 -17.71 -30.03 8.56
C ASP A 366 -18.48 -28.72 8.80
N GLU A 367 -19.75 -28.69 8.38
CA GLU A 367 -20.57 -27.48 8.44
C GLU A 367 -20.90 -27.07 9.88
N ALA A 368 -21.11 -28.02 10.79
CA ALA A 368 -21.43 -27.72 12.19
C ALA A 368 -20.21 -27.19 12.94
N GLU A 369 -19.02 -27.78 12.75
CA GLU A 369 -17.77 -27.27 13.31
C GLU A 369 -17.41 -25.88 12.75
N LEU A 370 -17.53 -25.67 11.44
CA LEU A 370 -17.29 -24.37 10.82
C LEU A 370 -18.30 -23.31 11.30
N ARG A 371 -19.56 -23.70 11.51
CA ARG A 371 -20.59 -22.83 12.06
C ARG A 371 -20.30 -22.44 13.51
N ALA A 372 -19.98 -23.41 14.37
CA ALA A 372 -19.59 -23.15 15.75
C ALA A 372 -18.35 -22.23 15.85
N LEU A 373 -17.35 -22.47 14.99
CA LEU A 373 -16.16 -21.61 14.88
C LEU A 373 -16.52 -20.18 14.45
N ALA A 374 -17.40 -20.03 13.46
CA ALA A 374 -17.83 -18.73 12.97
C ALA A 374 -18.66 -17.96 14.02
N GLU A 375 -19.64 -18.61 14.64
CA GLU A 375 -20.45 -18.03 15.73
C GLU A 375 -19.57 -17.58 16.91
N ALA A 376 -18.59 -18.40 17.31
CA ALA A 376 -17.60 -18.06 18.34
C ALA A 376 -16.59 -16.95 17.93
N VAL A 377 -16.52 -16.59 16.65
CA VAL A 377 -15.80 -15.39 16.17
C VAL A 377 -16.72 -14.16 16.17
N LEU A 378 -17.97 -14.31 15.72
CA LEU A 378 -18.94 -13.20 15.72
C LEU A 378 -19.24 -12.71 17.13
N ALA A 379 -19.48 -13.63 18.07
CA ALA A 379 -19.75 -13.33 19.48
C ALA A 379 -18.57 -12.63 20.19
N ALA A 380 -17.33 -12.84 19.72
CA ALA A 380 -16.15 -12.18 20.27
C ALA A 380 -15.97 -10.72 19.79
N TYR A 381 -16.72 -10.28 18.77
CA TYR A 381 -16.55 -8.96 18.14
C TYR A 381 -17.90 -8.28 17.78
N PRO A 382 -18.84 -8.11 18.73
CA PRO A 382 -20.19 -7.60 18.45
C PRO A 382 -20.19 -6.25 17.72
N ASP A 383 -19.34 -5.30 18.11
CA ASP A 383 -19.23 -3.98 17.46
C ASP A 383 -18.86 -4.07 15.97
N LYS A 384 -18.05 -5.09 15.60
CA LYS A 384 -17.67 -5.32 14.21
C LYS A 384 -18.79 -5.98 13.42
N VAL A 385 -19.60 -6.83 14.07
CA VAL A 385 -20.81 -7.42 13.47
C VAL A 385 -21.82 -6.32 13.16
N GLU A 386 -22.08 -5.44 14.13
CA GLU A 386 -22.96 -4.29 13.94
C GLU A 386 -22.43 -3.35 12.84
N ALA A 387 -21.13 -3.06 12.83
CA ALA A 387 -20.51 -2.26 11.78
C ALA A 387 -20.58 -2.91 10.38
N TYR A 388 -20.50 -4.25 10.29
CA TYR A 388 -20.70 -4.99 9.04
C TYR A 388 -22.14 -4.86 8.53
N ARG A 389 -23.13 -5.01 9.43
CA ARG A 389 -24.57 -4.81 9.12
C ARG A 389 -24.88 -3.39 8.69
N LYS A 390 -24.26 -2.39 9.33
CA LYS A 390 -24.27 -0.95 8.92
C LYS A 390 -23.51 -0.65 7.60
N GLY A 391 -23.21 -1.68 6.79
CA GLY A 391 -22.68 -1.53 5.44
C GLY A 391 -21.17 -1.65 5.28
N LYS A 392 -20.38 -1.84 6.36
CA LYS A 392 -18.92 -2.09 6.25
C LYS A 392 -18.63 -3.54 5.84
N LYS A 393 -19.16 -3.98 4.70
CA LYS A 393 -19.05 -5.36 4.17
C LYS A 393 -17.60 -5.85 3.98
N GLY A 394 -16.61 -4.95 3.98
CA GLY A 394 -15.18 -5.30 4.02
C GLY A 394 -14.73 -6.05 5.28
N LEU A 395 -15.51 -6.01 6.38
CA LEU A 395 -15.20 -6.76 7.62
C LEU A 395 -15.35 -8.29 7.47
N LEU A 396 -15.97 -8.80 6.39
CA LEU A 396 -15.99 -10.25 6.12
C LEU A 396 -14.59 -10.86 6.09
N GLY A 397 -13.62 -10.16 5.50
CA GLY A 397 -12.22 -10.61 5.48
C GLY A 397 -11.54 -10.62 6.85
N PHE A 398 -11.99 -9.76 7.79
CA PHE A 398 -11.53 -9.78 9.17
C PHE A 398 -12.04 -11.04 9.88
N PHE A 399 -13.34 -11.33 9.83
CA PHE A 399 -13.91 -12.52 10.49
C PHE A 399 -13.35 -13.84 9.95
N ILE A 400 -13.13 -13.94 8.64
CA ILE A 400 -12.43 -15.08 8.05
C ILE A 400 -11.00 -15.20 8.61
N GLY A 401 -10.26 -14.08 8.71
CA GLY A 401 -8.92 -14.07 9.31
C GLY A 401 -8.89 -14.50 10.78
N GLU A 402 -9.89 -14.08 11.57
CA GLU A 402 -10.08 -14.50 12.96
C GLU A 402 -10.34 -16.01 13.07
N ALA A 403 -11.25 -16.55 12.26
CA ALA A 403 -11.55 -18.00 12.25
C ALA A 403 -10.34 -18.82 11.81
N MET A 404 -9.64 -18.40 10.74
CA MET A 404 -8.41 -19.03 10.28
C MET A 404 -7.29 -19.00 11.34
N ARG A 405 -7.28 -18.02 12.25
CA ARG A 405 -6.34 -18.02 13.39
C ARG A 405 -6.81 -18.96 14.49
N LYS A 406 -8.08 -18.90 14.89
CA LYS A 406 -8.65 -19.77 15.94
C LYS A 406 -8.55 -21.26 15.59
N SER A 407 -8.71 -21.62 14.31
CA SER A 407 -8.51 -22.99 13.82
C SER A 407 -7.05 -23.37 13.57
N GLN A 408 -6.07 -22.50 13.86
CA GLN A 408 -4.65 -22.70 13.51
C GLN A 408 -4.45 -23.06 12.03
N GLY A 409 -5.13 -22.34 11.12
CA GLY A 409 -5.06 -22.58 9.68
C GLY A 409 -5.88 -23.76 9.16
N ARG A 410 -6.52 -24.56 10.02
CA ARG A 410 -7.24 -25.79 9.63
C ARG A 410 -8.62 -25.59 9.00
N ALA A 411 -9.33 -24.49 9.22
CA ALA A 411 -10.63 -24.27 8.56
C ALA A 411 -10.49 -24.13 7.04
N ASP A 412 -11.37 -24.76 6.25
CA ASP A 412 -11.38 -24.56 4.81
C ASP A 412 -11.78 -23.10 4.46
N PRO A 413 -10.94 -22.33 3.74
CA PRO A 413 -11.18 -20.90 3.50
C PRO A 413 -12.40 -20.57 2.65
N LYS A 414 -12.92 -21.53 1.85
CA LYS A 414 -14.12 -21.34 1.03
C LYS A 414 -15.37 -21.65 1.85
N ALA A 415 -15.35 -22.75 2.60
CA ALA A 415 -16.47 -23.18 3.45
C ALA A 415 -16.70 -22.20 4.61
N ILE A 416 -15.66 -21.83 5.37
CA ILE A 416 -15.81 -20.85 6.48
C ILE A 416 -16.32 -19.49 5.99
N ARG A 417 -15.95 -19.09 4.77
CA ARG A 417 -16.43 -17.87 4.13
C ARG A 417 -17.94 -17.95 3.82
N ALA A 418 -18.41 -19.07 3.27
CA ALA A 418 -19.83 -19.27 3.00
C ALA A 418 -20.65 -19.23 4.30
N VAL A 419 -20.17 -19.90 5.35
CA VAL A 419 -20.77 -19.88 6.70
C VAL A 419 -20.88 -18.45 7.24
N PHE A 420 -19.81 -17.64 7.18
CA PHE A 420 -19.88 -16.24 7.61
C PHE A 420 -20.85 -15.40 6.79
N GLN A 421 -20.97 -15.63 5.48
CA GLN A 421 -21.93 -14.90 4.64
C GLN A 421 -23.37 -15.22 5.08
N VAL A 422 -23.68 -16.49 5.31
CA VAL A 422 -25.00 -16.93 5.81
C VAL A 422 -25.30 -16.30 7.18
N LEU A 423 -24.41 -16.46 8.16
CA LEU A 423 -24.62 -15.94 9.53
C LEU A 423 -24.77 -14.42 9.60
N LEU A 424 -23.97 -13.68 8.84
CA LEU A 424 -23.98 -12.22 8.90
C LEU A 424 -25.14 -11.57 8.15
N ASP A 425 -25.69 -12.25 7.13
CA ASP A 425 -26.81 -11.75 6.34
C ASP A 425 -28.19 -12.27 6.85
N GLN A 426 -28.26 -13.42 7.53
CA GLN A 426 -29.53 -13.96 8.12
C GLN A 426 -30.12 -13.07 9.22
N GLU A 427 -29.30 -12.46 10.08
CA GLU A 427 -29.75 -11.56 11.16
C GLU A 427 -30.06 -10.12 10.69
N SER A 428 -30.24 -9.89 9.38
CA SER A 428 -30.67 -8.59 8.83
C SER A 428 -32.18 -8.53 8.50
N SER A 429 -32.94 -9.57 8.86
CA SER A 429 -34.37 -9.74 8.55
C SER A 429 -35.25 -10.06 9.76
N ALA A 430 -34.79 -9.74 10.97
CA ALA A 430 -35.51 -9.87 12.24
C ALA A 430 -35.67 -8.48 12.91
#